data_AF-A0A964B9P9-F1
#
_entry.id   AF-A0A964B9P9-F1
#
_cell.length_a   1.000
_cell.length_b   1.000
_cell.length_c   1.000
_cell.angle_alpha   90.00
_cell.angle_beta   90.00
_cell.angle_gamma   90.00
#
_symmetry.space_group_name_H-M   'P 1'
#
loop_
_entity.id
_entity.type
_entity.pdbx_description
1 polymer ?
#
loop_
_entity_poly.entity_id
_entity_poly.type
_entity_poly.pdbx_seq_one_letter_code
_entity_poly.pdbx_strand_id
1 'polypeptide(L)' 'RKRGTPYEELGLGDPGVTDDQIFAAIAKHPVLIERPIVALGNKAALCRPSETVRELLG' A
#
# COMPACT_ATOMS: atom_id res chain seq x y z
N ARG A 1 2.84 -4.30 -4.23
CA ARG A 1 3.56 -5.21 -5.16
C ARG A 1 4.28 -6.26 -4.34
N LYS A 2 4.52 -7.46 -4.88
CA LYS A 2 5.48 -8.42 -4.31
C LYS A 2 6.86 -8.36 -4.97
N ARG A 3 6.95 -7.92 -6.23
CA ARG A 3 8.21 -7.85 -7.00
C ARG A 3 8.85 -6.46 -6.93
N GLY A 4 10.11 -6.40 -6.48
CA GLY A 4 10.95 -5.20 -6.49
C GLY A 4 10.81 -4.29 -5.27
N THR A 5 10.21 -4.79 -4.19
CA THR A 5 10.06 -4.09 -2.91
C THR A 5 10.71 -4.93 -1.82
N PRO A 6 11.26 -4.33 -0.74
CA PRO A 6 11.91 -5.06 0.34
C PRO A 6 10.94 -5.90 1.19
N TYR A 7 9.71 -6.15 0.71
CA TYR A 7 8.67 -6.90 1.40
C TYR A 7 9.10 -8.32 1.76
N GLU A 8 9.72 -9.03 0.81
CA GLU A 8 10.24 -10.38 1.05
C GLU A 8 11.54 -10.35 1.87
N GLU A 9 12.41 -9.36 1.64
CA GLU A 9 13.67 -9.18 2.38
C GLU A 9 13.45 -8.82 3.86
N LEU A 10 12.37 -8.10 4.16
CA LEU A 10 11.98 -7.70 5.52
C LEU A 10 11.11 -8.76 6.21
N GLY A 11 10.82 -9.89 5.56
CA GLY A 11 10.00 -10.97 6.15
C GLY A 11 8.57 -10.56 6.48
N LEU A 12 8.02 -9.51 5.84
CA LEU A 12 6.69 -8.96 6.16
C LEU A 12 5.52 -9.87 5.76
N GLY A 13 5.80 -11.02 5.14
CA GLY A 13 4.83 -12.04 4.80
C GLY A 13 4.74 -13.19 5.81
N ASP A 14 5.53 -13.17 6.88
CA ASP A 14 5.49 -14.21 7.91
C ASP A 14 4.18 -14.16 8.71
N PRO A 15 3.57 -15.30 9.05
CA PRO A 15 2.29 -15.35 9.79
C PRO A 15 2.35 -14.76 11.21
N GLY A 16 3.56 -14.49 11.73
CA GLY A 16 3.76 -13.85 13.04
C GLY A 16 3.90 -12.32 13.01
N VAL A 17 3.92 -11.72 11.82
CA VAL A 17 4.07 -10.26 11.68
C VAL A 17 2.76 -9.57 12.04
N THR A 18 2.82 -8.59 12.94
CA THR A 18 1.64 -7.83 13.35
C THR A 18 1.38 -6.64 12.41
N ASP A 19 0.12 -6.17 12.37
CA ASP A 19 -0.24 -4.98 11.61
C ASP A 19 0.64 -3.77 11.97
N ASP A 20 0.98 -3.59 13.25
CA ASP A 20 1.84 -2.50 13.72
C ASP A 20 3.25 -2.58 13.11
N GLN A 21 3.82 -3.79 13.02
CA GLN A 21 5.10 -4.01 12.36
C GLN A 21 5.03 -3.74 10.86
N ILE A 22 3.93 -4.11 10.20
CA ILE A 22 3.69 -3.79 8.80
C ILE A 22 3.62 -2.28 8.60
N PHE A 23 2.87 -1.56 9.43
CA PHE A 23 2.78 -0.10 9.36
C PHE A 23 4.13 0.59 9.62
N ALA A 24 4.89 0.11 10.62
CA ALA A 24 6.23 0.62 10.91
C ALA A 24 7.19 0.38 9.73
N ALA A 25 7.11 -0.78 9.07
CA ALA A 25 7.90 -1.07 7.89
C ALA A 25 7.48 -0.21 6.69
N ILE A 26 6.18 0.00 6.48
CA ILE A 26 5.64 0.90 5.44
C ILE A 26 6.12 2.35 5.65
N ALA A 27 6.12 2.83 6.90
CA ALA A 27 6.61 4.16 7.24
C ALA A 27 8.10 4.33 6.96
N LYS A 28 8.90 3.28 7.22
CA LYS A 28 10.35 3.25 6.90
C LYS A 28 10.63 3.05 5.41
N HIS A 29 9.78 2.30 4.73
CA HIS A 29 9.93 1.92 3.33
C HIS A 29 8.65 2.24 2.55
N PRO A 30 8.41 3.51 2.19
CA PRO A 30 7.18 3.93 1.49
C PRO A 30 7.00 3.27 0.11
N VAL A 31 8.06 2.67 -0.44
CA VAL A 31 8.04 1.84 -1.64
C VAL A 31 7.22 0.55 -1.49
N LEU A 32 6.94 0.12 -0.25
CA LEU A 32 6.10 -1.05 0.04
C LEU A 32 4.63 -0.83 -0.37
N ILE A 33 4.16 0.42 -0.42
CA ILE A 33 2.78 0.71 -0.84
C ILE A 33 2.74 0.95 -2.36
N GLU A 34 1.74 0.35 -3.01
CA GLU A 34 1.43 0.67 -4.41
C GLU A 34 1.01 2.14 -4.56
N ARG A 35 1.43 2.77 -5.66
CA ARG A 35 1.08 4.16 -6.01
C ARG A 35 0.62 4.24 -7.46
N PRO A 36 -0.28 5.16 -7.85
CA PRO A 36 -0.84 6.26 -7.05
C PRO A 36 -2.03 5.83 -6.17
N ILE A 37 -2.05 6.37 -4.96
CA ILE A 37 -3.18 6.32 -4.04
C ILE A 37 -3.88 7.67 -4.15
N VAL A 38 -5.17 7.67 -4.42
CA VAL A 38 -5.98 8.90 -4.46
C VAL A 38 -6.89 8.89 -3.24
N ALA A 39 -6.91 10.01 -2.51
CA ALA A 39 -7.76 10.21 -1.35
C ALA A 39 -8.74 11.36 -1.62
N LEU A 40 -10.02 11.13 -1.32
CA LEU A 40 -11.11 12.11 -1.44
C LEU A 40 -11.99 12.04 -0.19
N GLY A 41 -11.83 13.01 0.72
CA GLY A 41 -12.53 13.01 2.01
C GLY A 41 -12.22 11.74 2.82
N ASN A 42 -13.25 10.96 3.14
CA ASN A 42 -13.13 9.69 3.87
C ASN A 42 -12.92 8.46 2.96
N LYS A 43 -12.70 8.66 1.65
CA LYS A 43 -12.45 7.58 0.69
C LYS A 43 -10.99 7.59 0.25
N ALA A 44 -10.35 6.43 0.15
CA ALA A 44 -9.04 6.28 -0.46
C ALA A 44 -9.01 5.02 -1.34
N ALA A 45 -8.47 5.12 -2.54
CA ALA A 45 -8.34 3.98 -3.46
C ALA A 45 -7.00 3.99 -4.19
N LEU A 46 -6.57 2.79 -4.59
CA LEU A 46 -5.42 2.61 -5.47
C LEU A 46 -5.86 2.79 -6.92
N CYS A 47 -5.59 3.95 -7.50
CA CYS A 47 -6.06 4.30 -8.85
C CYS A 47 -5.07 3.83 -9.92
N ARG A 48 -4.93 2.51 -10.06
CA ARG A 48 -4.28 1.88 -11.22
C ARG A 48 -5.25 0.92 -11.91
N PRO A 49 -5.67 1.19 -13.15
CA PRO A 49 -5.37 2.37 -13.99
C PRO A 49 -5.95 3.68 -13.44
N SER A 50 -5.51 4.83 -13.96
CA SER A 50 -5.96 6.16 -13.49
C SER A 50 -7.47 6.36 -13.58
N GLU A 51 -8.16 5.62 -14.43
CA GLU A 51 -9.62 5.65 -14.61
C GLU A 51 -10.40 5.18 -13.37
N THR A 52 -9.80 4.34 -12.52
CA THR A 52 -10.39 3.88 -11.24
C THR A 52 -10.66 5.04 -10.27
N VAL A 53 -10.06 6.22 -10.48
CA VAL A 53 -10.39 7.43 -9.71
C VAL A 53 -11.87 7.81 -9.81
N ARG A 54 -12.55 7.41 -10.90
CA ARG A 54 -13.97 7.70 -11.10
C ARG A 54 -14.84 7.04 -10.03
N GLU A 55 -14.42 5.90 -9.48
CA GLU A 55 -15.13 5.24 -8.37
C GLU A 55 -15.05 6.05 -7.06
N LEU A 56 -14.01 6.86 -6.88
CA LEU A 56 -13.90 7.76 -5.71
C LEU A 56 -14.81 8.99 -5.83
N LEU A 57 -15.07 9.45 -7.05
CA LEU A 57 -15.85 10.67 -7.35
C LEU A 57 -17.37 10.47 -7.33
N GLY A 58 -17.84 9.21 -7.20
CA GLY A 58 -19.26 8.85 -7.12
C GLY A 58 -19.90 9.13 -5.77
#